data_AF-A0AAD7LZG9-F1
#
_entry.id   AF-A0AAD7LZG9-F1
#
_cell.length_a   1.000
_cell.length_b   1.000
_cell.length_c   1.000
_cell.angle_alpha   90.00
_cell.angle_beta   90.00
_cell.angle_gamma   90.00
#
_symmetry.space_group_name_H-M   'P 1'
#
loop_
_entity.id
_entity.type
_entity.pdbx_description
1 polymer ?
#
loop_
_entity_poly.entity_id
_entity_poly.type
_entity_poly.pdbx_seq_one_letter_code
_entity_poly.pdbx_strand_id
1 'polypeptide(L)'
;MVMTRKNALLLWQLDLLSSVSQVLLIVTKKVRKGTESVISESRVPVGKYYVRESLASVLRSVFDKYGDIAENCRLESIAMRSCYLECVCYVVQELQSASIMLLTKSKVKELLAILKDVESAQINVAWLHSTLTKIAENTELNTEHRMMEVAKADCDCVVESTRKELESELENLAQKEKEVAVAKALIDERKGRLMELELKSSELSKNMLSIKSKVDALDCKSLLAELL
;
A
#
# COMPACT_ATOMS: atom_id res chain seq x y z
N MET A 1 -6.11 -11.98 56.71
CA MET A 1 -5.03 -10.99 56.83
C MET A 1 -5.63 -9.62 56.56
N VAL A 2 -5.88 -8.82 57.60
CA VAL A 2 -6.61 -7.55 57.49
C VAL A 2 -5.64 -6.47 56.99
N MET A 3 -5.83 -6.03 55.76
CA MET A 3 -5.11 -4.89 55.20
C MET A 3 -5.51 -3.63 56.00
N THR A 4 -4.61 -3.12 56.84
CA THR A 4 -4.87 -1.90 57.59
C THR A 4 -4.91 -0.70 56.65
N ARG A 5 -5.69 0.35 56.99
CA ARG A 5 -5.82 1.57 56.16
C ARG A 5 -4.48 2.20 55.76
N LYS A 6 -3.44 2.00 56.57
CA LYS A 6 -2.06 2.44 56.27
C LYS A 6 -1.43 1.68 55.10
N ASN A 7 -1.68 0.38 54.98
CA ASN A 7 -1.16 -0.44 53.88
C ASN A 7 -1.85 -0.15 52.55
N ALA A 8 -3.16 0.16 52.58
CA ALA A 8 -3.88 0.63 51.40
C ALA A 8 -3.35 1.99 50.92
N LEU A 9 -3.04 2.90 51.84
CA LEU A 9 -2.48 4.22 51.50
C LEU A 9 -1.10 4.09 50.83
N LEU A 10 -0.23 3.20 51.33
CA LEU A 10 1.10 2.97 50.76
C LEU A 10 1.05 2.36 49.35
N LEU A 11 0.10 1.46 49.09
CA LEU A 11 -0.10 0.89 47.75
C LEU A 11 -0.59 1.95 46.76
N TRP A 12 -1.55 2.79 47.16
CA TRP A 12 -1.98 3.93 46.36
C TRP A 12 -0.85 4.93 46.10
N GLN A 13 0.03 5.14 47.09
CA GLN A 13 1.18 6.03 46.97
C GLN A 13 2.25 5.46 46.04
N LEU A 14 2.45 4.13 46.03
CA LEU A 14 3.35 3.44 45.11
C LEU A 14 2.82 3.43 43.67
N ASP A 15 1.51 3.21 43.47
CA ASP A 15 0.88 3.26 42.15
C ASP A 15 0.84 4.69 41.59
N LEU A 16 0.63 5.69 42.45
CA LEU A 16 0.72 7.11 42.09
C LEU A 16 2.17 7.50 41.77
N LEU A 17 3.16 7.04 42.55
CA LEU A 17 4.58 7.28 42.27
C LEU A 17 5.05 6.56 41.01
N SER A 18 4.50 5.39 40.70
CA SER A 18 4.75 4.65 39.45
C SER A 18 4.17 5.40 38.25
N SER A 19 2.92 5.87 38.35
CA SER A 19 2.25 6.66 37.30
C SER A 19 2.93 8.01 37.09
N VAL A 20 3.28 8.72 38.17
CA VAL A 20 4.03 9.98 38.13
C VAL A 20 5.45 9.75 37.60
N SER A 21 6.11 8.63 37.92
CA SER A 21 7.40 8.28 37.32
C SER A 21 7.30 7.98 35.84
N GLN A 22 6.22 7.35 35.37
CA GLN A 22 5.99 7.13 33.94
C GLN A 22 5.70 8.43 33.20
N VAL A 23 4.86 9.30 33.75
CA VAL A 23 4.59 10.64 33.20
C VAL A 23 5.88 11.48 33.21
N LEU A 24 6.63 11.50 34.30
CA LEU A 24 7.93 12.18 34.40
C LEU A 24 8.96 11.57 33.44
N LEU A 25 8.94 10.25 33.21
CA LEU A 25 9.81 9.57 32.24
C LEU A 25 9.42 9.91 30.79
N ILE A 26 8.15 10.07 30.48
CA ILE A 26 7.65 10.50 29.17
C ILE A 26 8.04 11.98 28.92
N VAL A 27 7.82 12.83 29.91
CA VAL A 27 8.20 14.26 29.86
C VAL A 27 9.73 14.42 29.75
N THR A 28 10.52 13.63 30.49
CA THR A 28 11.99 13.70 30.44
C THR A 28 12.62 12.98 29.24
N LYS A 29 11.94 12.00 28.62
CA LYS A 29 12.42 11.39 27.37
C LYS A 29 12.29 12.34 26.16
N LYS A 30 11.32 13.26 26.17
CA LYS A 30 11.23 14.35 25.18
C LYS A 30 12.40 15.33 25.30
N VAL A 31 12.97 15.51 26.50
CA VAL A 31 14.15 16.36 26.77
C VAL A 31 15.44 15.78 26.16
N ARG A 32 15.53 14.47 25.87
CA ARG A 32 16.78 13.84 25.46
C ARG A 32 17.12 13.91 23.96
N LYS A 33 16.30 14.58 23.14
CA LYS A 33 16.60 14.80 21.70
C LYS A 33 16.92 16.25 21.32
N GLY A 34 17.01 17.15 22.29
CA GLY A 34 17.53 18.51 22.11
C GLY A 34 18.38 18.89 23.32
N THR A 35 19.69 18.90 23.16
CA THR A 35 20.62 19.44 24.15
C THR A 35 20.46 20.94 24.23
N GLU A 36 19.81 21.46 25.29
CA GLU A 36 20.11 22.77 25.87
C GLU A 36 19.40 22.94 27.23
N SER A 37 20.23 23.21 28.25
CA SER A 37 19.94 23.91 29.51
C SER A 37 18.56 23.80 30.15
N VAL A 38 18.48 23.12 31.30
CA VAL A 38 17.32 23.17 32.22
C VAL A 38 17.21 24.58 32.81
N ILE A 39 16.57 25.48 32.07
CA ILE A 39 15.90 26.63 32.66
C ILE A 39 14.66 26.05 33.32
N SER A 40 14.57 26.19 34.64
CA SER A 40 13.31 25.91 35.34
C SER A 40 12.28 26.90 34.81
N GLU A 41 11.47 26.44 33.86
CA GLU A 41 10.48 27.26 33.18
C GLU A 41 9.55 27.89 34.22
N SER A 42 9.37 29.21 34.11
CA SER A 42 8.53 29.98 35.03
C SER A 42 7.12 29.38 35.07
N ARG A 43 6.55 29.27 36.27
CA ARG A 43 5.18 28.81 36.48
C ARG A 43 4.30 29.97 36.86
N VAL A 44 3.18 30.10 36.17
CA VAL A 44 2.25 31.21 36.32
C VAL A 44 0.86 30.70 36.71
N PRO A 45 0.10 31.47 37.51
CA PRO A 45 -1.24 31.07 37.90
C PRO A 45 -2.23 31.23 36.73
N VAL A 46 -3.11 30.23 36.56
CA VAL A 46 -4.31 30.30 35.72
C VAL A 46 -5.48 29.83 36.59
N GLY A 47 -6.26 30.78 37.10
CA GLY A 47 -7.24 30.53 38.16
C GLY A 47 -6.53 30.06 39.44
N LYS A 48 -6.91 28.89 39.96
CA LYS A 48 -6.29 28.25 41.14
C LYS A 48 -5.11 27.33 40.81
N TYR A 49 -4.78 27.14 39.53
CA TYR A 49 -3.76 26.20 39.07
C TYR A 49 -2.46 26.91 38.71
N TYR A 50 -1.33 26.23 38.82
CA TYR A 50 -0.01 26.77 38.48
C TYR A 50 0.64 25.92 37.38
N VAL A 51 0.80 26.51 36.20
CA VAL A 51 1.30 25.81 35.00
C VAL A 51 2.51 26.52 34.40
N ARG A 52 3.29 25.80 33.59
CA ARG A 52 4.37 26.38 32.79
C ARG A 52 3.86 27.55 31.94
N GLU A 53 4.64 28.64 31.91
CA GLU A 53 4.26 29.89 31.24
C GLU A 53 3.90 29.68 29.76
N SER A 54 4.63 28.81 29.05
CA SER A 54 4.35 28.45 27.65
C SER A 54 2.96 27.83 27.42
N LEU A 55 2.36 27.23 28.44
CA LEU A 55 1.04 26.57 28.36
C LEU A 55 -0.09 27.44 28.90
N ALA A 56 0.22 28.55 29.58
CA ALA A 56 -0.77 29.37 30.27
C ALA A 56 -1.79 30.01 29.32
N SER A 57 -1.39 30.38 28.10
CA SER A 57 -2.29 30.91 27.07
C SER A 57 -3.26 29.84 26.55
N VAL A 58 -2.76 28.62 26.35
CA VAL A 58 -3.56 27.46 25.93
C VAL A 58 -4.58 27.11 27.01
N LEU A 59 -4.16 27.02 28.28
CA LEU A 59 -5.05 26.69 29.38
C LEU A 59 -6.15 27.74 29.56
N ARG A 60 -5.81 29.04 29.46
CA ARG A 60 -6.80 30.12 29.48
C ARG A 60 -7.83 29.95 28.37
N SER A 61 -7.38 29.72 27.13
CA SER A 61 -8.28 29.50 25.99
C SER A 61 -9.19 28.28 26.16
N VAL A 62 -8.69 27.22 26.81
CA VAL A 62 -9.49 26.04 27.15
C VAL A 62 -10.56 26.40 28.20
N PHE A 63 -10.18 27.12 29.27
CA PHE A 63 -11.14 27.54 30.30
C PHE A 63 -12.18 28.54 29.78
N ASP A 64 -11.77 29.47 28.93
CA ASP A 64 -12.68 30.44 28.31
C ASP A 64 -13.77 29.73 27.47
N LYS A 65 -13.44 28.57 26.88
CA LYS A 65 -14.36 27.82 26.02
C LYS A 65 -15.16 26.74 26.76
N TYR A 66 -14.55 26.06 27.73
CA TYR A 66 -15.11 24.85 28.35
C TYR A 66 -15.30 24.96 29.86
N GLY A 67 -14.95 26.08 30.47
CA GLY A 67 -14.92 26.27 31.93
C GLY A 67 -13.74 25.56 32.60
N ASP A 68 -13.75 25.52 33.94
CA ASP A 68 -12.75 24.75 34.72
C ASP A 68 -12.98 23.24 34.53
N ILE A 69 -12.34 22.67 33.51
CA ILE A 69 -12.45 21.24 33.17
C ILE A 69 -11.95 20.30 34.30
N ALA A 70 -11.28 20.81 35.32
CA ALA A 70 -10.80 20.07 36.48
C ALA A 70 -11.58 20.40 37.78
N GLU A 71 -12.73 21.09 37.69
CA GLU A 71 -13.58 21.42 38.84
C GLU A 71 -14.01 20.16 39.59
N ASN A 72 -14.52 19.15 38.86
CA ASN A 72 -14.98 17.86 39.37
C ASN A 72 -13.88 16.78 39.39
N CYS A 73 -12.61 17.17 39.27
CA CYS A 73 -11.49 16.23 39.26
C CYS A 73 -11.37 15.50 40.62
N ARG A 74 -11.10 14.19 40.56
CA ARG A 74 -10.94 13.33 41.74
C ARG A 74 -9.68 13.65 42.57
N LEU A 75 -8.67 14.25 41.96
CA LEU A 75 -7.39 14.54 42.61
C LEU A 75 -7.55 15.66 43.65
N GLU A 76 -7.08 15.49 44.88
CA GLU A 76 -7.19 16.55 45.89
C GLU A 76 -6.09 17.62 45.74
N SER A 77 -4.88 17.22 45.33
CA SER A 77 -3.73 18.11 45.20
C SER A 77 -3.87 19.04 43.99
N ILE A 78 -3.88 20.35 44.23
CA ILE A 78 -3.84 21.38 43.18
C ILE A 78 -2.59 21.25 42.30
N ALA A 79 -1.45 20.87 42.87
CA ALA A 79 -0.23 20.64 42.10
C ALA A 79 -0.41 19.47 41.11
N MET A 80 -1.09 18.40 41.53
CA MET A 80 -1.37 17.27 40.66
C MET A 80 -2.40 17.62 39.58
N ARG A 81 -3.48 18.33 39.93
CA ARG A 81 -4.45 18.85 38.95
C ARG A 81 -3.75 19.73 37.90
N SER A 82 -2.84 20.60 38.34
CA SER A 82 -2.06 21.46 37.44
C SER A 82 -1.19 20.65 36.48
N CYS A 83 -0.57 19.57 36.94
CA CYS A 83 0.22 18.65 36.09
C CYS A 83 -0.64 18.01 34.99
N TYR A 84 -1.82 17.49 35.34
CA TYR A 84 -2.74 16.91 34.34
C TYR A 84 -3.29 17.97 33.37
N LEU A 85 -3.54 19.20 33.82
CA LEU A 85 -3.93 20.30 32.94
C LEU A 85 -2.80 20.68 31.97
N GLU A 86 -1.54 20.59 32.37
CA GLU A 86 -0.41 20.74 31.44
C GLU A 86 -0.40 19.62 30.39
N CYS A 87 -0.75 18.38 30.73
CA CYS A 87 -0.92 17.29 29.75
C CYS A 87 -2.02 17.61 28.73
N VAL A 88 -3.15 18.16 29.17
CA VAL A 88 -4.23 18.60 28.26
C VAL A 88 -3.72 19.70 27.32
N CYS A 89 -3.03 20.71 27.86
CA CYS A 89 -2.49 21.81 27.05
C CYS A 89 -1.46 21.32 26.05
N TYR A 90 -0.61 20.36 26.43
CA TYR A 90 0.32 19.71 25.52
C TYR A 90 -0.40 19.04 24.35
N VAL A 91 -1.45 18.26 24.60
CA VAL A 91 -2.23 17.61 23.53
C VAL A 91 -2.83 18.67 22.59
N VAL A 92 -3.42 19.75 23.13
CA VAL A 92 -3.97 20.85 22.33
C VAL A 92 -2.88 21.52 21.49
N GLN A 93 -1.71 21.78 22.07
CA GLN A 93 -0.61 22.41 21.36
C GLN A 93 -0.04 21.50 20.25
N GLU A 94 0.08 20.20 20.47
CA GLU A 94 0.51 19.25 19.43
C GLU A 94 -0.49 19.23 18.27
N LEU A 95 -1.80 19.36 18.54
CA LEU A 95 -2.84 19.46 17.51
C LEU A 95 -2.83 20.80 16.75
N GLN A 96 -2.40 21.89 17.39
CA GLN A 96 -2.32 23.22 16.78
C GLN A 96 -1.02 23.42 15.98
N SER A 97 0.09 22.84 16.46
CA SER A 97 1.43 23.03 15.88
C SER A 97 1.71 22.08 14.73
N ALA A 98 1.22 20.85 14.79
CA ALA A 98 1.26 19.96 13.65
C ALA A 98 0.13 20.33 12.70
N SER A 99 0.44 20.46 11.40
CA SER A 99 -0.61 20.23 10.41
C SER A 99 -1.22 18.87 10.73
N ILE A 100 -2.53 18.81 10.95
CA ILE A 100 -3.24 17.57 11.31
C ILE A 100 -2.88 16.43 10.35
N MET A 101 -2.56 16.77 9.09
CA MET A 101 -2.12 15.87 8.03
C MET A 101 -0.73 15.23 8.26
N LEU A 102 0.10 15.79 9.13
CA LEU A 102 1.47 15.35 9.43
C LEU A 102 1.56 14.54 10.73
N LEU A 103 0.46 14.41 11.49
CA LEU A 103 0.44 13.58 12.69
C LEU A 103 0.59 12.10 12.31
N THR A 104 1.63 11.46 12.84
CA THR A 104 1.84 10.03 12.62
C THR A 104 0.87 9.18 13.44
N LYS A 105 0.54 7.97 12.96
CA LYS A 105 -0.32 7.01 13.70
C LYS A 105 0.20 6.73 15.11
N SER A 106 1.52 6.66 15.30
CA SER A 106 2.13 6.48 16.63
C SER A 106 1.90 7.69 17.53
N LYS A 107 2.00 8.90 16.98
CA LYS A 107 1.78 10.12 17.74
C LYS A 107 0.33 10.29 18.17
N VAL A 108 -0.62 10.01 17.28
CA VAL A 108 -2.06 10.05 17.62
C VAL A 108 -2.39 9.05 18.74
N LYS A 109 -1.80 7.85 18.71
CA LYS A 109 -1.95 6.86 19.78
C LYS A 109 -1.36 7.32 21.12
N GLU A 110 -0.19 7.96 21.10
CA GLU A 110 0.44 8.56 22.28
C GLU A 110 -0.50 9.61 22.91
N LEU A 111 -1.01 10.53 22.10
CA LEU A 111 -1.91 11.59 22.57
C LEU A 111 -3.23 11.02 23.12
N LEU A 112 -3.79 9.97 22.49
CA LEU A 112 -4.99 9.28 23.00
C LEU A 112 -4.72 8.60 24.35
N ALA A 113 -3.55 8.00 24.54
CA ALA A 113 -3.18 7.39 25.82
C ALA A 113 -3.10 8.44 26.94
N ILE A 114 -2.49 9.61 26.66
CA ILE A 114 -2.46 10.73 27.61
C ILE A 114 -3.87 11.15 28.01
N LEU A 115 -4.80 11.28 27.05
CA LEU A 115 -6.18 11.66 27.35
C LEU A 115 -6.90 10.62 28.20
N LYS A 116 -6.67 9.33 28.00
CA LYS A 116 -7.25 8.27 28.84
C LYS A 116 -6.79 8.37 30.30
N ASP A 117 -5.51 8.70 30.52
CA ASP A 117 -5.00 8.92 31.87
C ASP A 117 -5.65 10.16 32.52
N VAL A 118 -5.86 11.22 31.74
CA VAL A 118 -6.55 12.45 32.18
C VAL A 118 -8.02 12.18 32.50
N GLU A 119 -8.74 11.42 31.67
CA GLU A 119 -10.13 11.02 31.90
C GLU A 119 -10.27 10.16 33.15
N SER A 120 -9.31 9.29 33.42
CA SER A 120 -9.27 8.46 34.63
C SER A 120 -9.18 9.29 35.92
N ALA A 121 -8.67 10.52 35.84
CA ALA A 121 -8.66 11.51 36.93
C ALA A 121 -9.96 12.34 37.03
N GLN A 122 -10.98 12.02 36.22
CA GLN A 122 -12.24 12.76 36.10
C GLN A 122 -12.08 14.23 35.65
N ILE A 123 -11.08 14.50 34.81
CA ILE A 123 -10.95 15.80 34.15
C ILE A 123 -11.77 15.75 32.85
N ASN A 124 -12.59 16.77 32.60
CA ASN A 124 -13.51 16.80 31.47
C ASN A 124 -12.79 17.11 30.15
N VAL A 125 -12.38 16.07 29.43
CA VAL A 125 -11.69 16.15 28.13
C VAL A 125 -12.40 15.41 26.99
N ALA A 126 -13.68 15.06 27.16
CA ALA A 126 -14.43 14.31 26.14
C ALA A 126 -14.43 14.99 24.75
N TRP A 127 -14.45 16.33 24.74
CA TRP A 127 -14.36 17.14 23.51
C TRP A 127 -13.02 16.94 22.78
N LEU A 128 -11.93 16.82 23.53
CA LEU A 128 -10.58 16.65 22.99
C LEU A 128 -10.37 15.20 22.55
N HIS A 129 -10.83 14.24 23.35
CA HIS A 129 -10.81 12.82 22.99
C HIS A 129 -11.57 12.57 21.69
N SER A 130 -12.82 13.07 21.58
CA SER A 130 -13.62 12.93 20.35
C SER A 130 -12.93 13.54 19.13
N THR A 131 -12.31 14.71 19.28
CA THR A 131 -11.56 15.36 18.20
C THR A 131 -10.38 14.50 17.76
N LEU A 132 -9.61 13.96 18.71
CA LEU A 132 -8.45 13.14 18.41
C LEU A 132 -8.82 11.76 17.82
N THR A 133 -9.96 11.19 18.21
CA THR A 133 -10.51 9.98 17.58
C THR A 133 -10.80 10.20 16.10
N LYS A 134 -11.45 11.31 15.74
CA LYS A 134 -11.72 11.67 14.33
C LYS A 134 -10.42 11.85 13.54
N ILE A 135 -9.39 12.43 14.15
CA ILE A 135 -8.07 12.55 13.54
C ILE A 135 -7.47 11.16 13.30
N ALA A 136 -7.58 10.24 14.27
CA ALA A 136 -7.10 8.86 14.14
C ALA A 136 -7.76 8.15 12.94
N GLU A 137 -9.08 8.21 12.83
CA GLU A 137 -9.85 7.64 11.71
C GLU A 137 -9.39 8.22 10.37
N ASN A 138 -9.25 9.55 10.28
CA ASN A 138 -8.79 10.20 9.05
C ASN A 138 -7.35 9.79 8.67
N THR A 139 -6.46 9.64 9.67
CA THR A 139 -5.09 9.18 9.39
C THR A 139 -5.06 7.75 8.84
N GLU A 140 -5.97 6.88 9.29
CA GLU A 140 -6.07 5.51 8.81
C GLU A 140 -6.61 5.47 7.37
N LEU A 141 -7.71 6.18 7.11
CA LEU A 141 -8.26 6.31 5.75
C LEU A 141 -7.25 6.88 4.76
N ASN A 142 -6.47 7.88 5.16
CA ASN A 142 -5.43 8.46 4.30
C ASN A 142 -4.30 7.46 4.01
N THR A 143 -3.93 6.61 4.98
CA THR A 143 -2.95 5.54 4.73
C THR A 143 -3.48 4.49 3.75
N GLU A 144 -4.72 4.07 3.92
CA GLU A 144 -5.38 3.11 3.01
C GLU A 144 -5.51 3.66 1.59
N HIS A 145 -5.93 4.92 1.46
CA HIS A 145 -6.02 5.62 0.18
C HIS A 145 -4.67 5.62 -0.56
N ARG A 146 -3.58 5.99 0.13
CA ARG A 146 -2.24 6.00 -0.48
C ARG A 146 -1.77 4.60 -0.90
N MET A 147 -2.07 3.57 -0.12
CA MET A 147 -1.77 2.19 -0.50
C MET A 147 -2.55 1.76 -1.74
N MET A 148 -3.83 2.16 -1.83
CA MET A 148 -4.67 1.88 -2.99
C MET A 148 -4.19 2.61 -4.25
N GLU A 149 -3.74 3.86 -4.13
CA GLU A 149 -3.17 4.60 -5.28
C GLU A 149 -1.92 3.93 -5.83
N VAL A 150 -1.02 3.45 -4.96
CA VAL A 150 0.17 2.70 -5.38
C VAL A 150 -0.21 1.41 -6.09
N ALA A 151 -1.10 0.60 -5.49
CA ALA A 151 -1.55 -0.66 -6.10
C ALA A 151 -2.26 -0.43 -7.44
N LYS A 152 -3.03 0.66 -7.57
CA LYS A 152 -3.66 1.04 -8.83
C LYS A 152 -2.62 1.41 -9.88
N ALA A 153 -1.62 2.23 -9.54
CA ALA A 153 -0.56 2.61 -10.47
C ALA A 153 0.24 1.40 -10.97
N ASP A 154 0.52 0.42 -10.10
CA ASP A 154 1.16 -0.83 -10.48
C ASP A 154 0.27 -1.65 -11.44
N CYS A 155 -1.04 -1.73 -11.15
CA CYS A 155 -2.00 -2.40 -12.03
C CYS A 155 -2.11 -1.73 -13.39
N ASP A 156 -2.18 -0.40 -13.44
CA ASP A 156 -2.23 0.38 -14.68
C ASP A 156 -0.96 0.14 -15.53
N CYS A 157 0.21 0.06 -14.90
CA CYS A 157 1.46 -0.31 -15.59
C CYS A 157 1.41 -1.71 -16.21
N VAL A 158 0.92 -2.72 -15.46
CA VAL A 158 0.81 -4.11 -15.94
C VAL A 158 -0.18 -4.21 -17.10
N VAL A 159 -1.35 -3.58 -16.97
CA VAL A 159 -2.36 -3.56 -18.04
C VAL A 159 -1.77 -2.98 -19.32
N GLU A 160 -1.04 -1.86 -19.21
CA GLU A 160 -0.43 -1.21 -20.36
C GLU A 160 0.68 -2.04 -21.00
N SER A 161 1.52 -2.74 -20.22
CA SER A 161 2.54 -3.63 -20.78
C SER A 161 1.92 -4.84 -21.48
N THR A 162 0.93 -5.49 -20.86
CA THR A 162 0.25 -6.66 -21.44
C THR A 162 -0.50 -6.28 -22.71
N ARG A 163 -1.11 -5.09 -22.75
CA ARG A 163 -1.76 -4.57 -23.97
C ARG A 163 -0.77 -4.43 -25.13
N LYS A 164 0.45 -3.92 -24.87
CA LYS A 164 1.51 -3.79 -25.89
C LYS A 164 2.02 -5.14 -26.36
N GLU A 165 2.20 -6.09 -25.46
CA GLU A 165 2.60 -7.47 -25.80
C GLU A 165 1.55 -8.12 -26.71
N LEU A 166 0.27 -8.05 -26.33
CA LEU A 166 -0.83 -8.58 -27.14
C LEU A 166 -0.88 -7.96 -28.53
N GLU A 167 -0.69 -6.64 -28.64
CA GLU A 167 -0.67 -5.94 -29.92
C GLU A 167 0.50 -6.42 -30.82
N SER A 168 1.67 -6.67 -30.23
CA SER A 168 2.81 -7.26 -30.95
C SER A 168 2.55 -8.71 -31.39
N GLU A 169 1.87 -9.51 -30.57
CA GLU A 169 1.52 -10.90 -30.92
C GLU A 169 0.50 -10.94 -32.06
N LEU A 170 -0.48 -10.05 -32.06
CA LEU A 170 -1.47 -9.94 -33.13
C LEU A 170 -0.82 -9.58 -34.48
N GLU A 171 0.12 -8.63 -34.49
CA GLU A 171 0.86 -8.28 -35.70
C GLU A 171 1.70 -9.46 -36.22
N ASN A 172 2.36 -10.20 -35.32
CA ASN A 172 3.12 -11.40 -35.69
C ASN A 172 2.21 -12.48 -36.29
N LEU A 173 1.05 -12.71 -35.67
CA LEU A 173 0.06 -13.67 -36.15
C LEU A 173 -0.43 -13.30 -37.55
N ALA A 174 -0.77 -12.03 -37.80
CA ALA A 174 -1.21 -11.55 -39.11
C ALA A 174 -0.14 -11.79 -40.20
N GLN A 175 1.13 -11.54 -39.87
CA GLN A 175 2.25 -11.82 -40.77
C GLN A 175 2.40 -13.31 -41.06
N LYS A 176 2.25 -14.17 -40.04
CA LYS A 176 2.31 -15.64 -40.21
C LYS A 176 1.15 -16.17 -41.04
N GLU A 177 -0.06 -15.64 -40.87
CA GLU A 177 -1.21 -16.00 -41.70
C GLU A 177 -0.98 -15.67 -43.19
N LYS A 178 -0.35 -14.54 -43.47
CA LYS A 178 0.04 -14.16 -44.85
C LYS A 178 1.07 -15.12 -45.43
N GLU A 179 2.11 -15.49 -44.66
CA GLU A 179 3.11 -16.48 -45.08
C GLU A 179 2.47 -17.84 -45.37
N VAL A 180 1.53 -18.29 -44.53
CA VAL A 180 0.77 -19.53 -44.75
C VAL A 180 -0.07 -19.46 -46.03
N ALA A 181 -0.72 -18.33 -46.31
CA ALA A 181 -1.48 -18.15 -47.54
C ALA A 181 -0.59 -18.27 -48.79
N VAL A 182 0.60 -17.67 -48.78
CA VAL A 182 1.59 -17.80 -49.86
C VAL A 182 2.06 -19.24 -50.01
N ALA A 183 2.39 -19.92 -48.91
CA ALA A 183 2.82 -21.30 -48.93
C ALA A 183 1.76 -22.25 -49.50
N LYS A 184 0.48 -22.03 -49.15
CA LYS A 184 -0.65 -22.78 -49.72
C LYS A 184 -0.75 -22.60 -51.23
N ALA A 185 -0.67 -21.36 -51.72
CA ALA A 185 -0.71 -21.09 -53.17
C ALA A 185 0.43 -21.82 -53.93
N LEU A 186 1.65 -21.83 -53.38
CA LEU A 186 2.78 -22.55 -53.96
C LEU A 186 2.59 -24.07 -53.95
N ILE A 187 1.97 -24.63 -52.92
CA ILE A 187 1.64 -26.06 -52.87
C ILE A 187 0.64 -26.41 -53.97
N ASP A 188 -0.39 -25.59 -54.16
CA ASP A 188 -1.42 -25.84 -55.17
C ASP A 188 -0.84 -25.73 -56.60
N GLU A 189 0.04 -24.76 -56.86
CA GLU A 189 0.79 -24.67 -58.12
C GLU A 189 1.63 -25.92 -58.38
N ARG A 190 2.41 -26.37 -57.38
CA ARG A 190 3.26 -27.57 -57.50
C ARG A 190 2.44 -28.83 -57.70
N LYS A 191 1.29 -28.98 -57.04
CA LYS A 191 0.35 -30.08 -57.29
C LYS A 191 -0.15 -30.06 -58.72
N GLY A 192 -0.52 -28.89 -59.24
CA GLY A 192 -0.91 -28.73 -60.65
C GLY A 192 0.17 -29.21 -61.62
N ARG A 193 1.42 -28.77 -61.41
CA ARG A 193 2.57 -29.19 -62.22
C ARG A 193 2.87 -30.69 -62.12
N LEU A 194 2.71 -31.28 -60.94
CA LEU A 194 2.91 -32.71 -60.73
C LEU A 194 1.90 -33.54 -61.55
N MET A 195 0.62 -33.18 -61.51
CA MET A 195 -0.43 -33.87 -62.28
C MET A 195 -0.14 -33.83 -63.81
N GLU A 196 0.34 -32.69 -64.31
CA GLU A 196 0.71 -32.56 -65.73
C GLU A 196 1.89 -33.47 -66.11
N LEU A 197 2.91 -33.56 -65.25
CA LEU A 197 4.07 -34.43 -65.45
C LEU A 197 3.69 -35.91 -65.38
N GLU A 198 2.81 -36.30 -64.45
CA GLU A 198 2.28 -37.66 -64.34
C GLU A 198 1.53 -38.08 -65.60
N LEU A 199 0.71 -37.19 -66.16
CA LEU A 199 -0.02 -37.43 -67.41
C LEU A 199 0.94 -37.60 -68.60
N LYS A 200 1.93 -36.71 -68.74
CA LYS A 200 2.98 -36.81 -69.76
C LYS A 200 3.79 -38.11 -69.65
N SER A 201 4.14 -38.51 -68.43
CA SER A 201 4.88 -39.76 -68.17
C SER A 201 4.08 -41.00 -68.59
N SER A 202 2.77 -41.02 -68.28
CA SER A 202 1.86 -42.10 -68.69
C SER A 202 1.77 -42.22 -70.22
N GLU A 203 1.61 -41.08 -70.91
CA GLU A 203 1.54 -41.05 -72.37
C GLU A 203 2.84 -41.51 -73.03
N LEU A 204 3.99 -41.06 -72.52
CA LEU A 204 5.29 -41.47 -73.01
C LEU A 204 5.54 -42.98 -72.77
N SER A 205 5.09 -43.51 -71.64
CA SER A 205 5.11 -44.95 -71.34
C SER A 205 4.25 -45.75 -72.32
N LYS A 206 3.04 -45.28 -72.64
CA LYS A 206 2.17 -45.92 -73.64
C LYS A 206 2.81 -45.91 -75.04
N ASN A 207 3.39 -44.77 -75.42
CA ASN A 207 4.09 -44.63 -76.70
C ASN A 207 5.32 -45.55 -76.77
N MET A 208 6.10 -45.66 -75.70
CA MET A 208 7.22 -46.59 -75.57
C MET A 208 6.78 -48.03 -75.81
N LEU A 209 5.69 -48.48 -75.18
CA LEU A 209 5.14 -49.82 -75.39
C LEU A 209 4.70 -50.06 -76.84
N SER A 210 4.07 -49.06 -77.46
CA SER A 210 3.67 -49.15 -78.88
C SER A 210 4.88 -49.26 -79.81
N ILE A 211 5.91 -48.42 -79.63
CA ILE A 211 7.15 -48.50 -80.41
C ILE A 211 7.83 -49.85 -80.19
N LYS A 212 7.95 -50.31 -78.95
CA LYS A 212 8.53 -51.61 -78.62
C LYS A 212 7.80 -52.74 -79.35
N SER A 213 6.46 -52.76 -79.32
CA SER A 213 5.70 -53.78 -80.05
C SER A 213 5.92 -53.75 -81.56
N LYS A 214 6.13 -52.56 -82.15
CA LYS A 214 6.46 -52.41 -83.57
C LYS A 214 7.86 -52.94 -83.87
N VAL A 215 8.82 -52.66 -83.00
CA VAL A 215 10.19 -53.19 -83.10
C VAL A 215 10.19 -54.71 -82.97
N ASP A 216 9.46 -55.27 -81.99
CA ASP A 216 9.35 -56.71 -81.79
C ASP A 216 8.65 -57.42 -82.96
N ALA A 217 7.73 -56.73 -83.67
CA ALA A 217 7.06 -57.24 -84.87
C ALA A 217 7.93 -57.19 -86.14
N LEU A 218 9.01 -56.40 -86.15
CA LEU A 218 10.00 -56.43 -87.23
C LEU A 218 10.87 -57.68 -87.04
N ASP A 219 10.51 -58.77 -87.72
CA ASP A 219 11.38 -59.95 -87.75
C ASP A 219 12.59 -59.67 -88.64
N CYS A 220 13.70 -59.26 -88.01
CA CYS A 220 14.97 -59.01 -88.69
C CYS A 220 15.48 -60.23 -89.48
N LYS A 221 15.05 -61.46 -89.13
CA LYS A 221 15.39 -62.65 -89.93
C LYS A 221 14.62 -62.71 -91.25
N SER A 222 13.37 -62.26 -91.30
CA SER A 222 12.59 -62.29 -92.55
C SER A 222 13.05 -61.22 -93.53
N LEU A 223 13.43 -60.03 -93.04
CA LEU A 223 13.94 -58.93 -93.87
C LEU A 223 15.32 -59.22 -94.48
N LEU A 224 16.18 -59.96 -93.78
CA LEU A 224 17.45 -60.43 -94.32
C LEU A 224 17.29 -61.56 -95.34
N ALA A 225 16.20 -62.33 -95.27
CA ALA A 225 15.90 -63.39 -96.22
C ALA A 225 15.36 -62.87 -97.57
N GLU A 226 14.83 -61.64 -97.63
CA GLU A 226 14.43 -60.99 -98.90
C GLU A 226 15.62 -60.36 -99.67
N LEU A 227 16.80 -60.29 -99.06
CA LEU A 227 18.02 -59.71 -99.64
C LEU A 227 19.03 -60.76 -100.14
N LEU A 228 18.73 -62.05 -100.01
CA LEU A 228 19.52 -63.20 -100.50
C LEU A 228 18.75 -63.96 -101.60
#